data_AF-A0A1D6KWG3-F1
#
_entry.id   AF-A0A1D6KWG3-F1
#
_cell.length_a   1.000
_cell.length_b   1.000
_cell.length_c   1.000
_cell.angle_alpha   90.00
_cell.angle_beta   90.00
_cell.angle_gamma   90.00
#
_symmetry.space_group_name_H-M   'P 1'
#
loop_
_entity.id
_entity.type
_entity.pdbx_description
1 polymer ?
#
loop_
_entity_poly.entity_id
_entity_poly.type
_entity_poly.pdbx_seq_one_letter_code
_entity_poly.pdbx_strand_id
1 'polypeptide(L)'
;MFDFTTVLFLDYICTQGDLALIDWIKEIPCEPRVEVMLIDDAFVERKWMECLFQPDAYLGDEVIDCYINLIKAQEHLKCQSGGRVHIENAFQFNFLKRDGDVETKTDELYPIKDMAQISSAERRVLLYPDHDMIKGLQRQIDMVSQRKELKDHRWPDLRVASWPLREMEMEYAKQTDSSSCGLFLLNYIEYWTGDELSDNFT
;
A
#
# COMPACT_ATOMS: atom_id res chain seq x y z
N MET A 1 7.08 30.60 10.21
CA MET A 1 5.65 30.66 9.86
C MET A 1 5.40 29.39 9.07
N PHE A 2 5.02 28.32 9.77
CA PHE A 2 4.72 27.04 9.12
C PHE A 2 3.28 27.14 8.62
N ASP A 3 3.14 27.03 7.32
CA ASP A 3 1.85 26.91 6.66
C ASP A 3 1.33 25.51 6.99
N PHE A 4 0.34 25.42 7.88
CA PHE A 4 -0.34 24.17 8.19
C PHE A 4 -1.37 23.95 7.10
N THR A 5 -0.93 23.42 5.96
CA THR A 5 -1.86 22.91 4.96
C THR A 5 -2.41 21.59 5.51
N THR A 6 -3.62 21.64 6.07
CA THR A 6 -4.40 20.42 6.27
C THR A 6 -4.53 19.78 4.90
N VAL A 7 -3.95 18.60 4.70
CA VAL A 7 -4.24 17.76 3.54
C VAL A 7 -5.68 17.30 3.72
N LEU A 8 -6.60 18.11 3.20
CA LEU A 8 -7.94 17.67 2.90
C LEU A 8 -7.77 16.86 1.62
N PHE A 9 -7.86 15.54 1.71
CA PHE A 9 -8.20 14.75 0.53
C PHE A 9 -9.48 15.39 -0.01
N LEU A 10 -9.40 16.11 -1.13
CA LEU A 10 -10.59 16.64 -1.78
C LEU A 10 -11.37 15.44 -2.30
N ASP A 11 -12.17 14.84 -1.42
CA ASP A 11 -12.99 13.70 -1.74
C ASP A 11 -13.80 14.05 -2.98
N TYR A 12 -13.70 13.18 -3.98
CA TYR A 12 -14.46 13.33 -5.19
C TYR A 12 -15.95 13.44 -4.85
N ILE A 13 -16.54 14.60 -5.11
CA ILE A 13 -17.96 14.82 -4.89
C ILE A 13 -18.71 14.11 -6.01
N CYS A 14 -19.33 12.99 -5.67
CA CYS A 14 -20.16 12.22 -6.60
C CYS A 14 -21.22 13.12 -7.25
N THR A 15 -21.25 13.12 -8.57
CA THR A 15 -22.33 13.72 -9.36
C THR A 15 -23.58 12.83 -9.29
N GLN A 16 -24.70 13.36 -9.76
CA GLN A 16 -25.92 12.55 -9.88
C GLN A 16 -25.73 11.33 -10.79
N GLY A 17 -24.83 11.42 -11.78
CA GLY A 17 -24.48 10.29 -12.65
C GLY A 17 -23.73 9.20 -11.91
N ASP A 18 -22.79 9.58 -11.03
CA ASP A 18 -22.02 8.63 -10.22
C ASP A 18 -22.91 7.92 -9.21
N LEU A 19 -23.82 8.65 -8.55
CA LEU A 19 -24.81 8.06 -7.65
C LEU A 19 -25.71 7.05 -8.39
N ALA A 20 -26.19 7.41 -9.59
CA ALA A 20 -26.99 6.51 -10.40
C ALA A 20 -26.21 5.26 -10.84
N LEU A 21 -24.92 5.41 -11.18
CA LEU A 21 -24.04 4.29 -11.50
C LEU A 21 -23.80 3.38 -10.29
N ILE A 22 -23.52 3.95 -9.12
CA ILE A 22 -23.33 3.22 -7.86
C ILE A 22 -24.59 2.43 -7.51
N ASP A 23 -25.77 3.06 -7.60
CA ASP A 23 -27.04 2.40 -7.32
C ASP A 23 -27.33 1.29 -8.34
N TRP A 24 -27.04 1.51 -9.62
CA TRP A 24 -27.14 0.47 -10.64
C TRP A 24 -26.21 -0.72 -10.36
N ILE A 25 -24.96 -0.48 -9.96
CA ILE A 25 -24.03 -1.56 -9.58
C ILE A 25 -24.61 -2.33 -8.39
N LYS A 26 -25.12 -1.65 -7.36
CA LYS A 26 -25.71 -2.31 -6.18
C LYS A 26 -26.83 -3.28 -6.55
N GLU A 27 -27.65 -2.96 -7.54
CA GLU A 27 -28.76 -3.79 -8.02
C GLU A 27 -28.31 -5.06 -8.77
N ILE A 28 -27.08 -5.11 -9.28
CA ILE A 28 -26.54 -6.31 -9.94
C ILE A 28 -26.46 -7.45 -8.90
N PRO A 29 -27.09 -8.62 -9.18
CA PRO A 29 -26.97 -9.78 -8.31
C PRO A 29 -25.52 -10.24 -8.14
N CYS A 30 -25.16 -10.68 -6.93
CA CYS A 30 -23.83 -11.26 -6.68
C CYS A 30 -23.65 -12.65 -7.29
N GLU A 31 -24.75 -13.31 -7.67
CA GLU A 31 -24.76 -14.63 -8.32
C GLU A 31 -25.77 -14.62 -9.49
N PRO A 32 -25.42 -15.17 -10.66
CA PRO A 32 -24.12 -15.78 -11.00
C PRO A 32 -22.98 -14.74 -11.04
N ARG A 33 -21.72 -15.17 -11.15
CA ARG A 33 -20.57 -14.26 -11.31
C ARG A 33 -20.82 -13.21 -12.38
N VAL A 34 -20.74 -11.94 -12.01
CA VAL A 34 -20.80 -10.78 -12.91
C VAL A 34 -19.53 -9.97 -12.75
N GLU A 35 -18.79 -9.75 -13.84
CA GLU A 35 -17.66 -8.83 -13.89
C GLU A 35 -18.19 -7.41 -14.14
N VAL A 36 -17.84 -6.49 -13.25
CA VAL A 36 -18.34 -5.10 -13.27
C VAL A 36 -17.28 -4.11 -13.71
N MET A 37 -16.01 -4.51 -13.68
CA MET A 37 -14.88 -3.67 -14.05
C MET A 37 -13.77 -4.54 -14.62
N LEU A 38 -13.10 -4.03 -15.66
CA LEU A 38 -11.90 -4.60 -16.26
C LEU A 38 -10.92 -3.46 -16.55
N ILE A 39 -9.76 -3.49 -15.91
CA ILE A 39 -8.64 -2.55 -16.11
C ILE A 39 -7.39 -3.36 -16.36
N ASP A 40 -6.78 -3.19 -17.53
CA ASP A 40 -5.72 -4.05 -18.03
C ASP A 40 -6.12 -5.54 -17.95
N ASP A 41 -5.34 -6.36 -17.25
CA ASP A 41 -5.58 -7.79 -17.03
C ASP A 41 -6.29 -8.07 -15.68
N ALA A 42 -6.72 -7.03 -14.95
CA ALA A 42 -7.40 -7.15 -13.67
C ALA A 42 -8.90 -6.88 -13.81
N PHE A 43 -9.71 -7.77 -13.24
CA PHE A 43 -11.17 -7.61 -13.20
C PHE A 43 -11.68 -7.60 -11.78
N VAL A 44 -12.85 -6.99 -11.57
CA VAL A 44 -13.57 -7.05 -10.30
C VAL A 44 -14.94 -7.64 -10.53
N GLU A 45 -15.27 -8.65 -9.73
CA GLU A 45 -16.60 -9.22 -9.66
C GLU A 45 -17.51 -8.36 -8.80
N ARG A 46 -18.79 -8.29 -9.17
CA ARG A 46 -19.83 -7.58 -8.41
C ARG A 46 -19.80 -7.96 -6.93
N LYS A 47 -19.63 -9.26 -6.63
CA LYS A 47 -19.58 -9.79 -5.27
C LYS A 47 -18.48 -9.17 -4.41
N TRP A 48 -17.32 -8.88 -4.99
CA TRP A 48 -16.19 -8.29 -4.27
C TRP A 48 -16.42 -6.82 -3.92
N MET A 49 -17.24 -6.10 -4.71
CA MET A 49 -17.57 -4.70 -4.43
C MET A 49 -18.53 -4.51 -3.24
N GLU A 50 -19.10 -5.56 -2.66
CA GLU A 50 -20.04 -5.44 -1.53
C GLU A 50 -19.45 -4.66 -0.35
N CYS A 51 -18.14 -4.80 -0.09
CA CYS A 51 -17.47 -4.07 0.99
C CYS A 51 -17.48 -2.55 0.77
N LEU A 52 -17.54 -2.07 -0.48
CA LEU A 52 -17.58 -0.64 -0.80
C LEU A 52 -18.95 -0.01 -0.51
N PHE A 53 -20.00 -0.83 -0.36
CA PHE A 53 -21.35 -0.36 -0.10
C PHE A 53 -21.72 -0.39 1.39
N GLN A 54 -20.79 -0.82 2.24
CA GLN A 54 -20.98 -0.96 3.69
C GLN A 54 -19.95 -0.10 4.42
N PRO A 55 -20.36 0.94 5.15
CA PRO A 55 -19.43 1.89 5.77
C PRO A 55 -18.39 1.26 6.72
N ASP A 56 -18.78 0.18 7.41
CA ASP A 56 -17.95 -0.48 8.42
C ASP A 56 -17.27 -1.77 7.92
N ALA A 57 -17.36 -2.06 6.62
CA ALA A 57 -16.74 -3.24 6.04
C ALA A 57 -15.25 -3.01 5.77
N TYR A 58 -14.46 -4.07 5.98
CA TYR A 58 -13.08 -4.10 5.53
C TYR A 58 -13.02 -4.26 4.02
N LEU A 59 -12.11 -3.54 3.36
CA LEU A 59 -11.83 -3.80 1.95
C LEU A 59 -11.22 -5.20 1.80
N GLY A 60 -11.71 -5.94 0.79
CA GLY A 60 -11.12 -7.21 0.39
C GLY A 60 -9.88 -7.00 -0.47
N ASP A 61 -9.00 -8.01 -0.50
CA ASP A 61 -7.76 -7.98 -1.27
C ASP A 61 -8.02 -7.71 -2.75
N GLU A 62 -9.10 -8.25 -3.32
CA GLU A 62 -9.44 -8.08 -4.73
C GLU A 62 -9.78 -6.63 -5.08
N VAL A 63 -10.42 -5.89 -4.16
CA VAL A 63 -10.73 -4.46 -4.35
C VAL A 63 -9.47 -3.62 -4.21
N ILE A 64 -8.62 -3.93 -3.23
CA ILE A 64 -7.33 -3.25 -3.02
C ILE A 64 -6.43 -3.44 -4.24
N ASP A 65 -6.27 -4.68 -4.71
CA ASP A 65 -5.44 -5.01 -5.87
C ASP A 65 -5.97 -4.35 -7.16
N CYS A 66 -7.30 -4.29 -7.35
CA CYS A 66 -7.89 -3.56 -8.46
C CYS A 66 -7.56 -2.06 -8.41
N TYR A 67 -7.67 -1.44 -7.23
CA TYR A 67 -7.35 -0.02 -7.08
C TYR A 67 -5.85 0.26 -7.29
N ILE A 68 -4.97 -0.62 -6.80
CA ILE A 68 -3.54 -0.52 -7.08
C ILE A 68 -3.29 -0.62 -8.60
N ASN A 69 -4.01 -1.46 -9.33
CA ASN A 69 -3.90 -1.52 -10.79
C ASN A 69 -4.44 -0.25 -11.46
N LEU A 70 -5.49 0.40 -10.93
CA LEU A 70 -5.91 1.73 -11.38
C LEU A 70 -4.77 2.75 -11.23
N ILE A 71 -4.15 2.82 -10.05
CA ILE A 71 -3.01 3.72 -9.81
C ILE A 71 -1.87 3.41 -10.79
N LYS A 72 -1.58 2.12 -11.03
CA LYS A 72 -0.59 1.67 -12.00
C LYS A 72 -0.99 1.93 -13.46
N ALA A 73 -2.25 2.15 -13.80
CA ALA A 73 -2.64 2.55 -15.15
C ALA A 73 -2.46 4.07 -15.36
N GLN A 74 -2.35 4.86 -14.28
CA GLN A 74 -2.18 6.31 -14.33
C GLN A 74 -0.70 6.71 -14.27
N GLU A 75 -0.12 7.11 -15.40
CA GLU A 75 1.29 7.52 -15.46
C GLU A 75 1.64 8.69 -14.52
N HIS A 76 0.71 9.62 -14.31
CA HIS A 76 0.92 10.77 -13.42
C HIS A 76 1.03 10.34 -11.95
N LEU A 77 0.30 9.32 -11.51
CA LEU A 77 0.38 8.79 -10.14
C LEU A 77 1.69 8.02 -9.87
N LYS A 78 2.37 7.57 -10.93
CA LYS A 78 3.72 6.96 -10.81
C LYS A 78 4.84 7.98 -10.74
N CYS A 79 4.60 9.21 -11.21
CA CYS A 79 5.61 10.25 -11.32
C CYS A 79 5.41 11.23 -10.16
N GLN A 80 6.30 11.16 -9.17
CA GLN A 80 6.30 12.03 -8.01
C GLN A 80 7.48 13.00 -8.09
N SER A 81 7.45 14.08 -7.30
CA SER A 81 8.56 15.04 -7.20
C SER A 81 9.87 14.35 -6.79
N GLY A 82 9.79 13.30 -5.98
CA GLY A 82 10.92 12.43 -5.60
C GLY A 82 11.37 11.40 -6.65
N GLY A 83 10.67 11.28 -7.78
CA GLY A 83 11.00 10.38 -8.89
C GLY A 83 9.85 9.46 -9.30
N ARG A 84 10.18 8.41 -10.08
CA ARG A 84 9.18 7.41 -10.47
C ARG A 84 9.11 6.31 -9.43
N VAL A 85 7.92 6.06 -8.90
CA VAL A 85 7.65 4.97 -7.96
C VAL A 85 7.30 3.69 -8.71
N HIS A 86 7.64 2.56 -8.09
CA HIS A 86 7.20 1.24 -8.52
C HIS A 86 6.22 0.71 -7.47
N ILE A 87 5.00 0.42 -7.89
CA ILE A 87 3.92 -0.01 -7.00
C ILE A 87 3.61 -1.48 -7.30
N GLU A 88 3.69 -2.31 -6.28
CA GLU A 88 3.37 -3.73 -6.34
C GLU A 88 2.03 -4.03 -5.67
N ASN A 89 1.40 -5.13 -6.08
CA ASN A 89 0.14 -5.60 -5.51
C ASN A 89 0.35 -6.40 -4.21
N ALA A 90 -0.74 -6.70 -3.50
CA ALA A 90 -0.69 -7.46 -2.25
C ALA A 90 -0.20 -8.90 -2.46
N PHE A 91 -0.31 -9.44 -3.68
CA PHE A 91 0.23 -10.77 -3.99
C PHE A 91 1.77 -10.83 -3.92
N GLN A 92 2.47 -9.85 -4.50
CA GLN A 92 3.94 -9.83 -4.48
C GLN A 92 4.52 -9.72 -3.07
N PHE A 93 3.79 -9.06 -2.17
CA PHE A 93 4.13 -8.93 -0.76
C PHE A 93 4.36 -10.30 -0.09
N ASN A 94 3.60 -11.34 -0.44
CA ASN A 94 3.74 -12.66 0.18
C ASN A 94 5.10 -13.30 -0.09
N PHE A 95 5.72 -13.03 -1.24
CA PHE A 95 7.08 -13.49 -1.53
C PHE A 95 8.10 -12.78 -0.64
N LEU A 96 7.98 -11.45 -0.52
CA LEU A 96 8.86 -10.67 0.34
C LEU A 96 8.76 -11.15 1.78
N LYS A 97 7.54 -11.28 2.32
CA LYS A 97 7.33 -11.78 3.68
C LYS A 97 7.91 -13.16 3.89
N ARG A 98 7.63 -14.12 3.00
CA ARG A 98 8.19 -15.49 3.07
C ARG A 98 9.71 -15.46 3.10
N ASP A 99 10.30 -14.63 2.26
CA ASP A 99 11.76 -14.55 2.12
C ASP A 99 12.38 -13.58 3.11
N GLY A 100 11.60 -12.79 3.85
CA GLY A 100 12.06 -12.00 5.01
C GLY A 100 12.03 -12.83 6.29
N ASP A 101 11.08 -13.76 6.39
CA ASP A 101 10.95 -14.68 7.51
C ASP A 101 12.20 -15.55 7.63
N VAL A 102 12.87 -15.47 8.78
CA VAL A 102 13.98 -16.33 9.16
C VAL A 102 13.51 -17.04 10.41
N GLU A 103 13.80 -18.33 10.55
CA GLU A 103 13.47 -19.13 11.75
C GLU A 103 14.07 -18.55 13.06
N THR A 104 14.89 -17.51 12.95
CA THR A 104 15.50 -16.82 14.08
C THR A 104 14.43 -16.07 14.87
N LYS A 105 14.31 -16.39 16.16
CA LYS A 105 13.33 -15.78 17.06
C LYS A 105 13.46 -14.26 17.02
N THR A 106 12.33 -13.56 16.91
CA THR A 106 12.26 -12.09 16.85
C THR A 106 13.04 -11.41 17.98
N ASP A 107 13.15 -12.08 19.14
CA ASP A 107 13.89 -11.62 20.32
C ASP A 107 15.43 -11.71 20.19
N GLU A 108 15.95 -12.58 19.32
CA GLU A 108 17.40 -12.75 19.09
C GLU A 108 17.94 -11.75 18.05
N LEU A 109 17.11 -11.35 17.09
CA LEU A 109 17.53 -10.46 16.01
C LEU A 109 17.60 -8.98 16.42
N TYR A 110 16.84 -8.59 17.45
CA TYR A 110 16.75 -7.19 17.90
C TYR A 110 16.73 -7.10 19.44
N PRO A 111 17.91 -7.11 20.08
CA PRO A 111 18.03 -6.78 21.50
C PRO A 111 17.85 -5.26 21.70
N ILE A 112 16.62 -4.77 21.56
CA ILE A 112 16.29 -3.36 21.83
C ILE A 112 16.11 -3.20 23.33
N LYS A 113 16.92 -2.34 23.95
CA LYS A 113 17.09 -2.23 25.40
C LYS A 113 15.90 -1.59 26.15
N ASP A 114 14.88 -1.09 25.45
CA ASP A 114 13.86 -0.22 26.05
C ASP A 114 12.40 -0.56 25.67
N MET A 115 12.11 -1.83 25.39
CA MET A 115 10.78 -2.29 24.92
C MET A 115 9.94 -3.01 25.99
N ALA A 116 10.23 -2.82 27.28
CA ALA A 116 9.43 -3.41 28.37
C ALA A 116 8.03 -2.77 28.51
N GLN A 117 7.77 -1.67 27.79
CA GLN A 117 6.56 -0.85 27.88
C GLN A 117 5.62 -0.96 26.67
N ILE A 118 6.04 -1.57 25.55
CA ILE A 118 5.19 -1.69 24.35
C ILE A 118 4.62 -3.11 24.19
N SER A 119 3.42 -3.19 23.64
CA SER A 119 2.74 -4.46 23.37
C SER A 119 3.46 -5.28 22.29
N SER A 120 3.22 -6.59 22.28
CA SER A 120 3.71 -7.47 21.22
C SER A 120 3.20 -7.07 19.83
N ALA A 121 2.00 -6.51 19.75
CA ALA A 121 1.41 -6.00 18.51
C ALA A 121 2.18 -4.78 17.99
N GLU A 122 2.44 -3.78 18.84
CA GLU A 122 3.23 -2.60 18.47
C GLU A 122 4.65 -2.98 18.06
N ARG A 123 5.27 -3.91 18.79
CA ARG A 123 6.60 -4.45 18.42
C ARG A 123 6.57 -5.08 17.04
N ARG A 124 5.52 -5.86 16.72
CA ARG A 124 5.39 -6.50 15.41
C ARG A 124 5.22 -5.48 14.30
N VAL A 125 4.39 -4.44 14.50
CA VAL A 125 4.17 -3.37 13.52
C VAL A 125 5.48 -2.64 13.21
N LEU A 126 6.25 -2.26 14.23
CA LEU A 126 7.52 -1.55 14.05
C LEU A 126 8.58 -2.38 13.33
N LEU A 127 8.63 -3.70 13.60
CA LEU A 127 9.64 -4.58 13.01
C LEU A 127 9.27 -5.09 11.62
N TYR A 128 7.98 -5.05 11.26
CA TYR A 128 7.50 -5.64 10.02
C TYR A 128 8.12 -5.02 8.74
N PRO A 129 8.28 -3.69 8.62
CA PRO A 129 8.94 -3.10 7.46
C PRO A 129 10.39 -3.57 7.29
N ASP A 130 11.18 -3.55 8.35
CA ASP A 130 12.60 -3.93 8.25
C ASP A 130 12.77 -5.44 8.02
N HIS A 131 12.04 -6.25 8.80
CA HIS A 131 12.24 -7.70 8.82
C HIS A 131 11.56 -8.42 7.65
N ASP A 132 10.27 -8.17 7.43
CA ASP A 132 9.50 -8.95 6.45
C ASP A 132 9.62 -8.35 5.06
N MET A 133 9.71 -7.02 4.96
CA MET A 133 9.70 -6.33 3.67
C MET A 133 11.11 -6.06 3.14
N ILE A 134 11.90 -5.27 3.86
CA ILE A 134 13.21 -4.82 3.36
C ILE A 134 14.20 -5.97 3.28
N LYS A 135 14.27 -6.86 4.28
CA LYS A 135 15.11 -8.06 4.18
C LYS A 135 14.60 -9.05 3.16
N GLY A 136 13.29 -9.23 3.03
CA GLY A 136 12.69 -10.04 1.97
C GLY A 136 13.11 -9.55 0.58
N LEU A 137 13.05 -8.24 0.37
CA LEU A 137 13.51 -7.59 -0.86
C LEU A 137 15.02 -7.78 -1.09
N GLN A 138 15.84 -7.61 -0.05
CA GLN A 138 17.28 -7.88 -0.13
C GLN A 138 17.55 -9.32 -0.61
N ARG A 139 16.88 -10.32 -0.03
CA ARG A 139 17.07 -11.72 -0.44
C ARG A 139 16.65 -11.97 -1.88
N GLN A 140 15.54 -11.37 -2.32
CA GLN A 140 15.12 -11.44 -3.72
C GLN A 140 16.17 -10.82 -4.67
N ILE A 141 16.70 -9.66 -4.34
CA ILE A 141 17.78 -9.01 -5.10
C ILE A 141 19.02 -9.91 -5.16
N ASP A 142 19.45 -10.47 -4.02
CA ASP A 142 20.60 -11.36 -3.93
C ASP A 142 20.40 -12.61 -4.82
N MET A 143 19.22 -13.24 -4.74
CA MET A 143 18.88 -14.42 -5.57
C MET A 143 18.91 -14.11 -7.06
N VAL A 144 18.40 -12.95 -7.49
CA VAL A 144 18.41 -12.57 -8.91
C VAL A 144 19.82 -12.19 -9.36
N SER A 145 20.61 -11.53 -8.51
CA SER A 145 21.99 -11.12 -8.81
C SER A 145 22.93 -12.31 -9.09
N GLN A 146 22.65 -13.48 -8.49
CA GLN A 146 23.37 -14.72 -8.78
C GLN A 146 23.10 -15.26 -10.19
N ARG A 147 21.97 -14.88 -10.80
CA ARG A 147 21.53 -15.40 -12.10
C ARG A 147 21.78 -14.43 -13.25
N LYS A 148 21.68 -13.13 -12.98
CA LYS A 148 21.98 -12.08 -13.97
C LYS A 148 22.58 -10.87 -13.30
N GLU A 149 23.39 -10.16 -14.06
CA GLU A 149 23.87 -8.84 -13.64
C GLU A 149 22.71 -7.84 -13.64
N LEU A 150 22.53 -7.17 -12.51
CA LEU A 150 21.51 -6.14 -12.32
C LEU A 150 22.12 -4.77 -12.66
N LYS A 151 22.21 -4.47 -13.95
CA LYS A 151 22.65 -3.16 -14.47
C LYS A 151 21.48 -2.17 -14.56
N ASP A 152 21.80 -0.90 -14.81
CA ASP A 152 20.86 0.17 -15.16
C ASP A 152 19.83 0.54 -14.06
N HIS A 153 20.20 0.40 -12.78
CA HIS A 153 19.40 0.91 -11.66
C HIS A 153 19.78 2.36 -11.30
N ARG A 154 18.82 3.09 -10.72
CA ARG A 154 19.04 4.44 -10.17
C ARG A 154 19.36 4.46 -8.67
N TRP A 155 19.41 3.28 -8.04
CA TRP A 155 19.69 3.13 -6.62
C TRP A 155 21.18 3.36 -6.30
N PRO A 156 21.52 3.88 -5.11
CA PRO A 156 22.91 4.11 -4.71
C PRO A 156 23.73 2.81 -4.67
N ASP A 157 23.13 1.72 -4.21
CA ASP A 157 23.63 0.36 -4.31
C ASP A 157 22.45 -0.65 -4.27
N LEU A 158 22.74 -1.95 -4.23
CA LEU A 158 21.72 -3.00 -4.12
C LEU A 158 21.62 -3.58 -2.70
N ARG A 159 22.19 -2.90 -1.70
CA ARG A 159 22.19 -3.29 -0.28
C ARG A 159 21.05 -2.60 0.45
N VAL A 160 19.82 -2.78 -0.03
CA VAL A 160 18.61 -2.12 0.47
C VAL A 160 18.39 -2.32 1.98
N ALA A 161 18.80 -3.47 2.54
CA ALA A 161 18.70 -3.73 3.98
C ALA A 161 19.70 -2.93 4.85
N SER A 162 20.65 -2.23 4.23
CA SER A 162 21.59 -1.34 4.92
C SER A 162 21.20 0.13 4.85
N TRP A 163 20.14 0.45 4.09
CA TRP A 163 19.72 1.84 3.90
C TRP A 163 19.06 2.39 5.17
N PRO A 164 19.24 3.68 5.47
CA PRO A 164 18.58 4.30 6.61
C PRO A 164 17.06 4.30 6.40
N LEU A 165 16.34 3.76 7.38
CA LEU A 165 14.89 3.90 7.45
C LEU A 165 14.55 5.30 7.96
N ARG A 166 13.65 5.98 7.24
CA ARG A 166 13.08 7.26 7.65
C ARG A 166 11.64 7.02 8.05
N GLU A 167 11.36 7.09 9.35
CA GLU A 167 10.00 7.12 9.86
C GLU A 167 9.40 8.51 9.63
N MET A 168 8.12 8.54 9.27
CA MET A 168 7.42 9.78 8.93
C MET A 168 6.14 9.85 9.74
N GLU A 169 6.09 10.82 10.65
CA GLU A 169 4.91 11.06 11.45
C GLU A 169 3.89 11.89 10.67
N MET A 170 2.81 11.24 10.27
CA MET A 170 1.67 11.89 9.64
C MET A 170 0.64 12.27 10.71
N GLU A 171 0.93 13.31 11.50
CA GLU A 171 0.10 13.71 12.66
C GLU A 171 -1.36 14.00 12.28
N TYR A 172 -1.60 14.51 11.06
CA TYR A 172 -2.90 14.94 10.57
C TYR A 172 -3.72 13.84 9.87
N ALA A 173 -3.10 12.73 9.45
CA ALA A 173 -3.73 11.69 8.63
C ALA A 173 -3.80 10.35 9.39
N LYS A 174 -4.49 10.35 10.54
CA LYS A 174 -4.68 9.14 11.38
C LYS A 174 -6.09 8.60 11.26
N GLN A 175 -6.19 7.30 10.98
CA GLN A 175 -7.44 6.57 11.06
C GLN A 175 -7.94 6.52 12.51
N THR A 176 -9.25 6.68 12.72
CA THR A 176 -9.90 6.65 14.03
C THR A 176 -10.84 5.45 14.23
N ASP A 177 -11.08 4.70 13.16
CA ASP A 177 -11.85 3.45 13.15
C ASP A 177 -10.92 2.26 12.85
N SER A 178 -11.48 1.05 12.76
CA SER A 178 -10.71 -0.15 12.39
C SER A 178 -10.92 -0.60 10.95
N SER A 179 -12.05 -0.27 10.32
CA SER A 179 -12.50 -0.83 9.03
C SER A 179 -11.90 -0.12 7.81
N SER A 180 -11.64 1.19 7.91
CA SER A 180 -11.15 2.02 6.81
C SER A 180 -9.65 1.87 6.53
N CYS A 181 -8.96 0.90 7.15
CA CYS A 181 -7.50 0.76 7.05
C CYS A 181 -7.03 0.50 5.61
N GLY A 182 -7.84 -0.23 4.83
CA GLY A 182 -7.61 -0.41 3.40
C GLY A 182 -7.73 0.90 2.60
N LEU A 183 -8.73 1.73 2.90
CA LEU A 183 -8.90 3.04 2.25
C LEU A 183 -7.77 3.99 2.62
N PHE A 184 -7.38 4.02 3.89
CA PHE A 184 -6.21 4.79 4.35
C PHE A 184 -4.94 4.35 3.64
N LEU A 185 -4.68 3.04 3.51
CA LEU A 185 -3.54 2.53 2.76
C LEU A 185 -3.55 3.01 1.30
N LEU A 186 -4.69 2.90 0.61
CA LEU A 186 -4.82 3.31 -0.78
C LEU A 186 -4.59 4.82 -0.96
N ASN A 187 -5.17 5.65 -0.09
CA ASN A 187 -4.94 7.10 -0.09
C ASN A 187 -3.46 7.43 0.16
N TYR A 188 -2.79 6.73 1.07
CA TYR A 188 -1.37 6.93 1.28
C TYR A 188 -0.57 6.59 0.02
N ILE A 189 -0.89 5.51 -0.70
CA ILE A 189 -0.20 5.17 -1.95
C ILE A 189 -0.45 6.23 -3.03
N GLU A 190 -1.68 6.71 -3.16
CA GLU A 190 -2.09 7.66 -4.19
C GLU A 190 -1.51 9.05 -3.98
N TYR A 191 -1.57 9.58 -2.76
CA TYR A 191 -1.20 10.97 -2.44
C TYR A 191 0.25 11.13 -1.95
N TRP A 192 0.99 10.03 -1.81
CA TRP A 192 2.39 10.10 -1.41
C TRP A 192 3.23 10.78 -2.49
N THR A 193 4.06 11.76 -2.11
CA THR A 193 4.95 12.48 -3.03
C THR A 193 6.43 12.12 -2.89
N GLY A 194 6.77 11.30 -1.89
CA GLY A 194 8.15 10.99 -1.49
C GLY A 194 8.57 11.66 -0.19
N ASP A 195 7.93 12.76 0.20
CA ASP A 195 8.21 13.50 1.45
C ASP A 195 6.96 13.91 2.23
N GLU A 196 5.79 13.97 1.60
CA GLU A 196 4.51 14.31 2.25
C GLU A 196 3.32 13.72 1.48
N LEU A 197 2.13 13.76 2.09
CA LEU A 197 0.86 13.52 1.39
C LEU A 197 0.40 14.83 0.74
N SER A 198 0.04 14.81 -0.55
CA SER A 198 -0.40 16.02 -1.25
C SER A 198 -1.32 15.70 -2.43
N ASP A 199 -2.35 16.52 -2.62
CA ASP A 199 -3.23 16.50 -3.80
C ASP A 199 -2.56 17.11 -5.06
N ASN A 200 -1.42 17.79 -4.88
CA ASN A 200 -0.72 18.45 -5.97
C ASN A 200 0.27 17.49 -6.65
N PHE A 201 -0.18 16.81 -7.70
CA PHE A 201 0.72 16.12 -8.63
C PHE A 201 1.45 17.16 -9.49
N THR A 202 2.78 17.19 -9.43
CA THR A 202 3.63 18.16 -10.16
C THR A 202 4.26 17.57 -11.42
#